data_AF-F3AMG9-F1
#
_entry.id   AF-F3AMG9-F1
#
_cell.length_a   1.000
_cell.length_b   1.000
_cell.length_c   1.000
_cell.angle_alpha   90.00
_cell.angle_beta   90.00
_cell.angle_gamma   90.00
#
_symmetry.space_group_name_H-M   'P 1'
#
loop_
_entity.id
_entity.type
_entity.pdbx_description
1 polymer ?
#
loop_
_entity_poly.entity_id
_entity_poly.type
_entity_poly.pdbx_seq_one_letter_code
_entity_poly.pdbx_strand_id
1 'polypeptide(L)'
;MSVKMDVQMTPRAMYDFLLYHTYSHLSGLIGAIFGVVVLGLGIRAMAQGDYTAGMMFFFFAAVFLVMTPLTLKSKAKAQVKTTPMFQKPITYELTEEGITISQEDQQTEVKWEEFQKAVSTNRTLILYITRVRALVFPKEALGEQYTAAVQMISTHMAPAKVKIRQVR
;
A
#
# COMPACT_ATOMS: atom_id res chain seq x y z
N MET A 1 15.27 11.99 22.18
CA MET A 1 14.83 12.81 21.01
C MET A 1 13.49 12.27 20.53
N SER A 2 12.51 13.10 20.14
CA SER A 2 11.24 12.60 19.56
C SER A 2 11.07 13.01 18.08
N VAL A 3 10.52 12.10 17.28
CA VAL A 3 10.21 12.35 15.85
C VAL A 3 8.70 12.40 15.72
N LYS A 4 8.15 13.59 15.44
CA LYS A 4 6.71 13.83 15.37
C LYS A 4 6.27 14.09 13.93
N MET A 5 5.33 13.27 13.46
CA MET A 5 4.84 13.27 12.08
C MET A 5 3.31 13.25 12.04
N ASP A 6 2.73 14.11 11.21
CA ASP A 6 1.30 14.10 10.92
C ASP A 6 1.07 13.36 9.61
N VAL A 7 0.42 12.21 9.69
CA VAL A 7 0.17 11.35 8.52
C VAL A 7 -1.30 11.39 8.19
N GLN A 8 -1.62 11.94 7.02
CA GLN A 8 -2.96 11.85 6.44
C GLN A 8 -3.01 10.79 5.34
N MET A 9 -3.92 9.84 5.49
CA MET A 9 -4.15 8.81 4.49
C MET A 9 -4.81 9.43 3.25
N THR A 10 -4.11 9.42 2.11
CA THR A 10 -4.64 9.96 0.86
C THR A 10 -5.21 8.84 -0.03
N PRO A 11 -6.18 9.13 -0.91
CA PRO A 11 -6.68 8.15 -1.88
C PRO A 11 -5.58 7.59 -2.79
N ARG A 12 -4.53 8.38 -3.07
CA ARG A 12 -3.38 7.94 -3.87
C ARG A 12 -2.53 6.93 -3.11
N ALA A 13 -2.15 7.24 -1.87
CA ALA A 13 -1.39 6.31 -1.03
C ALA A 13 -2.15 4.99 -0.80
N MET A 14 -3.48 5.07 -0.59
CA MET A 14 -4.32 3.87 -0.48
C MET A 14 -4.39 3.08 -1.79
N TYR A 15 -4.50 3.76 -2.93
CA TYR A 15 -4.49 3.10 -4.23
C TYR A 15 -3.17 2.38 -4.51
N ASP A 16 -2.04 3.03 -4.23
CA ASP A 16 -0.71 2.44 -4.39
C ASP A 16 -0.53 1.20 -3.50
N PHE A 17 -1.02 1.28 -2.25
CA PHE A 17 -1.04 0.14 -1.33
C PHE A 17 -1.88 -1.02 -1.87
N LEU A 18 -3.11 -0.75 -2.34
CA LEU A 18 -4.00 -1.77 -2.89
C LEU A 18 -3.45 -2.38 -4.19
N LEU A 19 -2.83 -1.59 -5.06
CA LEU A 19 -2.15 -2.07 -6.26
C LEU A 19 -1.02 -3.04 -5.90
N TYR A 20 -0.13 -2.62 -5.01
CA TYR A 20 0.99 -3.46 -4.58
C TYR A 20 0.49 -4.76 -3.95
N HIS A 21 -0.49 -4.69 -3.06
CA HIS A 21 -1.03 -5.87 -2.40
C HIS A 21 -1.76 -6.81 -3.37
N THR A 22 -2.53 -6.27 -4.32
CA THR A 22 -3.28 -7.07 -5.30
C THR A 22 -2.33 -7.76 -6.28
N TYR A 23 -1.38 -7.03 -6.86
CA TYR A 23 -0.49 -7.58 -7.89
C TYR A 23 0.73 -8.35 -7.33
N SER A 24 0.99 -8.30 -6.01
CA SER A 24 2.04 -9.12 -5.37
C SER A 24 1.60 -10.56 -5.06
N HIS A 25 0.31 -10.88 -5.21
CA HIS A 25 -0.22 -12.23 -5.04
C HIS A 25 -0.74 -12.79 -6.36
N LEU A 26 -0.52 -14.09 -6.58
CA LEU A 26 -0.90 -14.79 -7.82
C LEU A 26 -2.40 -14.65 -8.11
N SER A 27 -3.24 -14.63 -7.06
CA SER A 27 -4.70 -14.46 -7.17
C SER A 27 -5.11 -13.11 -7.79
N GLY A 28 -4.38 -12.03 -7.52
CA GLY A 28 -4.68 -10.72 -8.10
C GLY A 28 -4.13 -10.56 -9.53
N LEU A 29 -3.23 -11.43 -9.97
CA LEU A 29 -2.74 -11.47 -11.35
C LEU A 29 -3.65 -12.27 -12.30
N ILE A 30 -4.54 -13.12 -11.79
CA ILE A 30 -5.39 -14.01 -12.61
C ILE A 30 -6.16 -13.21 -13.66
N GLY A 31 -6.81 -12.10 -13.28
CA GLY A 31 -7.57 -11.27 -14.21
C GLY A 31 -6.70 -10.65 -15.31
N ALA A 32 -5.47 -10.24 -14.98
CA ALA A 32 -4.53 -9.70 -15.95
C ALA A 32 -4.02 -10.78 -16.92
N ILE A 33 -3.72 -11.98 -16.41
CA ILE A 33 -3.32 -13.13 -17.23
C ILE A 33 -4.44 -13.50 -18.21
N PHE A 34 -5.69 -13.59 -17.74
CA PHE A 34 -6.85 -13.80 -18.62
C PHE A 34 -6.98 -12.71 -19.68
N GLY A 35 -6.80 -11.43 -19.30
CA GLY A 35 -6.81 -10.31 -20.24
C GLY A 35 -5.76 -10.47 -21.35
N VAL A 36 -4.54 -10.89 -21.02
CA VAL A 36 -3.46 -11.13 -22.00
C VAL A 36 -3.79 -12.31 -22.92
N VAL A 37 -4.33 -13.41 -22.37
CA VAL A 37 -4.73 -14.57 -23.19
C VAL A 37 -5.82 -14.18 -24.19
N VAL A 38 -6.86 -13.48 -23.73
CA VAL A 38 -7.96 -13.01 -24.58
C VAL A 38 -7.45 -12.03 -25.65
N LEU A 39 -6.49 -11.16 -25.31
CA LEU A 39 -5.85 -10.27 -26.28
C LEU A 39 -5.13 -11.06 -27.39
N GLY A 40 -4.40 -12.12 -27.04
CA GLY A 40 -3.76 -13.02 -28.00
C GLY A 40 -4.76 -13.73 -28.92
N LEU A 41 -5.91 -14.15 -28.39
CA LEU A 41 -7.01 -14.72 -29.19
C LEU A 41 -7.58 -13.69 -30.17
N GLY A 42 -7.71 -12.43 -29.74
CA GLY A 42 -8.12 -11.32 -30.62
C GLY A 42 -7.16 -11.10 -31.78
N ILE A 43 -5.85 -11.05 -31.52
CA ILE A 43 -4.83 -10.93 -32.57
C ILE A 43 -4.92 -12.10 -33.56
N ARG A 44 -5.06 -13.33 -33.04
CA ARG A 44 -5.19 -14.53 -33.87
C ARG A 44 -6.45 -14.49 -34.74
N ALA A 45 -7.60 -14.12 -34.19
CA ALA A 45 -8.85 -14.02 -34.93
C ALA A 45 -8.77 -12.98 -36.07
N MET A 46 -8.19 -11.81 -35.80
CA MET A 46 -7.93 -10.78 -36.82
C MET A 46 -7.02 -11.30 -37.93
N ALA A 47 -5.94 -12.01 -37.58
CA ALA A 47 -5.01 -12.60 -38.56
C ALA A 47 -5.65 -13.68 -39.43
N GLN A 48 -6.70 -14.35 -38.92
CA GLN A 48 -7.48 -15.36 -39.65
C GLN A 48 -8.65 -14.77 -40.45
N GLY A 49 -8.83 -13.44 -40.44
CA GLY A 49 -9.88 -12.73 -41.17
C GLY A 49 -11.23 -12.66 -40.44
N ASP A 50 -11.32 -13.17 -39.20
CA ASP A 50 -12.52 -13.03 -38.37
C ASP A 50 -12.45 -11.74 -37.55
N TYR A 51 -12.79 -10.63 -38.22
CA TYR A 51 -12.77 -9.30 -37.63
C TYR A 51 -13.81 -9.13 -36.51
N THR A 52 -14.95 -9.81 -36.59
CA THR A 52 -16.01 -9.72 -35.58
C THR A 52 -15.57 -10.35 -34.27
N ALA A 53 -15.06 -11.59 -34.31
CA ALA A 53 -14.53 -12.24 -33.13
C ALA A 53 -13.30 -11.49 -32.58
N GLY A 54 -12.41 -11.01 -33.46
CA GLY A 54 -11.25 -10.20 -33.10
C GLY A 54 -11.61 -8.96 -32.28
N MET A 55 -12.56 -8.16 -32.76
CA MET A 55 -13.04 -6.97 -32.03
C MET A 55 -13.68 -7.33 -30.68
N MET A 56 -14.47 -8.42 -30.63
CA MET A 56 -15.10 -8.88 -29.39
C MET A 56 -14.06 -9.30 -28.35
N PHE A 57 -13.01 -10.03 -28.75
CA PHE A 57 -11.91 -10.37 -27.86
C PHE A 57 -11.14 -9.12 -27.39
N PHE A 58 -10.87 -8.14 -28.25
CA PHE A 58 -10.24 -6.90 -27.81
C PHE A 58 -11.08 -6.13 -26.79
N PHE A 59 -12.40 -6.10 -26.97
CA PHE A 59 -13.29 -5.52 -25.97
C PHE A 59 -13.16 -6.22 -24.61
N PHE A 60 -13.24 -7.55 -24.57
CA PHE A 60 -13.09 -8.29 -23.31
C PHE A 60 -11.70 -8.15 -22.70
N ALA A 61 -10.64 -8.18 -23.51
CA ALA A 61 -9.27 -7.94 -23.04
C ALA A 61 -9.14 -6.57 -22.38
N ALA A 62 -9.70 -5.52 -23.00
CA ALA A 62 -9.73 -4.19 -22.42
C ALA A 62 -10.51 -4.16 -21.10
N VAL A 63 -11.66 -4.84 -21.02
CA VAL A 63 -12.42 -4.97 -19.77
C VAL A 63 -11.58 -5.60 -18.68
N PHE A 64 -10.94 -6.76 -18.91
CA PHE A 64 -10.16 -7.46 -17.88
C PHE A 64 -8.91 -6.67 -17.44
N LEU A 65 -8.22 -6.02 -18.38
CA LEU A 65 -7.00 -5.27 -18.09
C LEU A 65 -7.27 -3.91 -17.44
N VAL A 66 -8.37 -3.24 -17.81
CA VAL A 66 -8.66 -1.86 -17.36
C VAL A 66 -9.64 -1.82 -16.17
N MET A 67 -10.57 -2.77 -16.05
CA MET A 67 -11.52 -2.77 -14.91
C MET A 67 -10.81 -2.92 -13.57
N THR A 68 -9.77 -3.75 -13.48
CA THR A 68 -9.04 -3.99 -12.23
C THR A 68 -8.41 -2.71 -11.67
N PRO A 69 -7.57 -1.94 -12.41
CA PRO A 69 -7.04 -0.68 -11.89
C PRO A 69 -8.14 0.36 -11.60
N LEU A 70 -9.20 0.43 -12.42
CA LEU A 70 -10.31 1.37 -12.17
C LEU A 70 -11.09 1.04 -10.88
N THR A 71 -11.40 -0.24 -10.66
CA THR A 71 -12.10 -0.69 -9.45
C THR A 71 -11.26 -0.48 -8.21
N LEU A 72 -9.95 -0.75 -8.27
CA LEU A 72 -9.03 -0.47 -7.17
C LEU A 72 -8.95 1.03 -6.85
N LYS A 73 -8.91 1.89 -7.88
CA LYS A 73 -8.92 3.35 -7.68
C LYS A 73 -10.21 3.84 -7.02
N SER A 74 -11.34 3.30 -7.45
CA SER A 74 -12.65 3.60 -6.85
C SER A 74 -12.71 3.13 -5.39
N LYS A 75 -12.28 1.88 -5.12
CA LYS A 75 -12.20 1.32 -3.77
C LYS A 75 -11.29 2.15 -2.87
N ALA A 76 -10.12 2.56 -3.33
CA ALA A 76 -9.22 3.42 -2.56
C ALA A 76 -9.88 4.75 -2.16
N LYS A 77 -10.54 5.42 -3.12
CA LYS A 77 -11.26 6.67 -2.86
C LYS A 77 -12.41 6.46 -1.88
N ALA A 78 -13.19 5.39 -2.04
CA ALA A 78 -14.28 5.04 -1.14
C ALA A 78 -13.75 4.76 0.27
N GLN A 79 -12.75 3.90 0.40
CA GLN A 79 -12.18 3.50 1.69
C GLN A 79 -11.63 4.70 2.47
N VAL A 80 -10.91 5.61 1.81
CA VAL A 80 -10.46 6.84 2.46
C VAL A 80 -11.65 7.69 2.88
N LYS A 81 -12.63 7.92 1.99
CA LYS A 81 -13.80 8.77 2.26
C LYS A 81 -14.70 8.23 3.39
N THR A 82 -14.92 6.92 3.45
CA THR A 82 -15.91 6.32 4.36
C THR A 82 -15.33 5.91 5.70
N THR A 83 -14.00 5.81 5.83
CA THR A 83 -13.34 5.44 7.09
C THR A 83 -13.07 6.71 7.91
N PRO A 84 -13.74 6.92 9.06
CA PRO A 84 -13.57 8.15 9.85
C PRO A 84 -12.11 8.40 10.26
N MET A 85 -11.38 7.33 10.63
CA MET A 85 -9.97 7.38 11.00
C MET A 85 -9.05 7.96 9.89
N PHE A 86 -9.45 7.88 8.62
CA PHE A 86 -8.67 8.42 7.50
C PHE A 86 -9.07 9.85 7.11
N GLN A 87 -10.15 10.38 7.67
CA GLN A 87 -10.62 11.74 7.38
C GLN A 87 -9.77 12.80 8.06
N LYS A 88 -9.14 12.49 9.20
CA LYS A 88 -8.28 13.40 9.93
C LYS A 88 -6.83 12.89 9.96
N PRO A 89 -5.84 13.78 10.04
CA PRO A 89 -4.46 13.39 10.26
C PRO A 89 -4.32 12.57 11.54
N ILE A 90 -3.45 11.58 11.51
CA ILE A 90 -3.00 10.86 12.70
C ILE A 90 -1.61 11.39 13.01
N THR A 91 -1.45 11.91 14.22
CA THR A 91 -0.16 12.35 14.73
C THR A 91 0.54 11.14 15.31
N TYR A 92 1.71 10.81 14.77
CA TYR A 92 2.60 9.82 15.35
C TYR A 92 3.80 10.52 15.97
N GLU A 93 4.13 10.13 17.19
CA GLU A 93 5.34 10.59 17.86
C GLU A 93 6.16 9.37 18.25
N LEU A 94 7.33 9.23 17.62
CA LEU A 94 8.29 8.19 17.92
C LEU A 94 9.20 8.72 19.02
N THR A 95 9.21 8.04 20.16
CA THR A 95 10.03 8.35 21.32
C THR A 95 10.96 7.17 21.63
N GLU A 96 11.75 7.29 22.69
CA GLU A 96 12.67 6.23 23.11
C GLU A 96 11.91 5.04 23.74
N GLU A 97 10.70 5.28 24.27
CA GLU A 97 9.82 4.29 24.88
C GLU A 97 8.98 3.53 23.85
N GLY A 98 8.54 4.20 22.79
CA GLY A 98 7.67 3.60 21.80
C GLY A 98 7.15 4.57 20.74
N ILE A 99 5.96 4.28 20.24
CA ILE A 99 5.23 5.15 19.31
C ILE A 99 3.92 5.55 19.94
N THR A 100 3.76 6.85 20.16
CA THR A 100 2.50 7.45 20.53
C THR A 100 1.70 7.78 19.28
N ILE A 101 0.43 7.38 19.28
CA ILE A 101 -0.53 7.60 18.21
C ILE A 101 -1.62 8.50 18.79
N SER A 102 -1.71 9.72 18.30
CA SER A 102 -2.69 10.71 18.74
C SER A 102 -3.61 11.07 17.58
N GLN A 103 -4.92 10.94 17.81
CA GLN A 103 -5.94 11.38 16.89
C GLN A 103 -7.16 11.86 17.67
N GLU A 104 -7.53 13.13 17.49
CA GLU A 104 -8.59 13.78 18.27
C GLU A 104 -8.34 13.62 19.78
N ASP A 105 -9.32 13.07 20.52
CA ASP A 105 -9.25 12.84 21.96
C ASP A 105 -8.66 11.48 22.34
N GLN A 106 -8.25 10.67 21.35
CA GLN A 106 -7.68 9.35 21.57
C GLN A 106 -6.16 9.39 21.43
N GLN A 107 -5.48 8.92 22.48
CA GLN A 107 -4.05 8.70 22.50
C GLN A 107 -3.78 7.23 22.84
N THR A 108 -2.96 6.56 22.02
CA THR A 108 -2.54 5.18 22.25
C THR A 108 -1.03 5.10 22.10
N GLU A 109 -0.37 4.53 23.09
CA GLU A 109 1.06 4.25 23.04
C GLU A 109 1.30 2.77 22.72
N VAL A 110 2.27 2.49 21.86
CA VAL A 110 2.72 1.13 21.53
C VAL A 110 4.21 1.05 21.79
N LYS A 111 4.63 0.16 22.69
CA LYS A 111 6.04 0.02 23.05
C LYS A 111 6.84 -0.67 21.95
N TRP A 112 8.13 -0.39 21.89
CA TRP A 112 9.02 -1.00 20.89
C TRP A 112 9.00 -2.54 20.89
N GLU A 113 8.84 -3.14 22.08
CA GLU A 113 8.80 -4.59 22.28
C GLU A 113 7.59 -5.28 21.61
N GLU A 114 6.47 -4.55 21.50
CA GLU A 114 5.22 -5.05 20.91
C GLU A 114 5.30 -5.18 19.39
N PHE A 115 6.23 -4.46 18.74
CA PHE A 115 6.42 -4.58 17.31
C PHE A 115 7.08 -5.92 16.95
N GLN A 116 6.43 -6.64 16.05
CA GLN A 116 6.90 -7.92 15.53
C GLN A 116 7.85 -7.73 14.35
N LYS A 117 7.65 -6.69 13.54
CA LYS A 117 8.41 -6.50 12.29
C LYS A 117 8.33 -5.07 11.78
N ALA A 118 9.46 -4.52 11.34
CA ALA A 118 9.53 -3.29 10.56
C ALA A 118 9.92 -3.61 9.11
N VAL A 119 9.20 -3.06 8.13
CA VAL A 119 9.48 -3.27 6.70
C VAL A 119 9.40 -1.95 5.95
N SER A 120 10.36 -1.69 5.07
CA SER A 120 10.28 -0.60 4.10
C SER A 120 10.02 -1.18 2.71
N THR A 121 8.93 -0.73 2.08
CA THR A 121 8.63 -0.95 0.66
C THR A 121 9.14 0.24 -0.15
N ASN A 122 8.88 0.28 -1.47
CA ASN A 122 9.27 1.43 -2.29
C ASN A 122 8.68 2.75 -1.78
N ARG A 123 7.41 2.75 -1.35
CA ARG A 123 6.63 3.98 -1.04
C ARG A 123 6.16 4.07 0.41
N THR A 124 6.37 3.04 1.22
CA THR A 124 5.76 2.95 2.55
C THR A 124 6.71 2.31 3.55
N LEU A 125 6.72 2.82 4.77
CA LEU A 125 7.32 2.20 5.95
C LEU A 125 6.19 1.59 6.78
N ILE A 126 6.35 0.34 7.19
CA ILE A 126 5.29 -0.44 7.85
C ILE A 126 5.84 -1.05 9.13
N LEU A 127 5.18 -0.81 10.26
CA LEU A 127 5.49 -1.39 11.56
C LEU A 127 4.35 -2.33 11.99
N TYR A 128 4.61 -3.63 11.98
CA TYR A 128 3.64 -4.65 12.39
C TYR A 128 3.64 -4.82 13.90
N ILE A 129 2.48 -4.64 14.51
CA ILE A 129 2.21 -4.97 15.92
C ILE A 129 1.73 -6.42 16.01
N THR A 130 0.85 -6.82 15.10
CA THR A 130 0.42 -8.22 14.90
C THR A 130 0.41 -8.56 13.42
N ARG A 131 0.02 -9.78 13.07
CA ARG A 131 -0.18 -10.18 11.66
C ARG A 131 -1.23 -9.34 10.92
N VAL A 132 -2.19 -8.76 11.66
CA VAL A 132 -3.33 -8.02 11.09
C VAL A 132 -3.36 -6.54 11.51
N ARG A 133 -2.52 -6.12 12.45
CA ARG A 133 -2.42 -4.73 12.93
C ARG A 133 -1.04 -4.18 12.62
N ALA A 134 -0.98 -3.09 11.86
CA ALA A 134 0.26 -2.41 11.53
C ALA A 134 0.06 -0.88 11.49
N LEU A 135 1.13 -0.15 11.80
CA LEU A 135 1.23 1.29 11.54
C LEU A 135 1.84 1.48 10.16
N VAL A 136 1.22 2.33 9.35
CA VAL A 136 1.55 2.52 7.95
C VAL A 136 1.92 3.96 7.72
N PHE A 137 3.18 4.19 7.37
CA PHE A 137 3.76 5.51 7.14
C PHE A 137 4.12 5.67 5.67
N PRO A 138 3.31 6.39 4.87
CA PRO A 138 3.71 6.77 3.51
C PRO A 138 5.01 7.57 3.57
N LYS A 139 6.02 7.20 2.77
CA LYS A 139 7.31 7.91 2.74
C LYS A 139 7.15 9.38 2.33
N GLU A 140 6.17 9.67 1.47
CA GLU A 140 5.80 11.03 1.07
C GLU A 140 5.33 11.87 2.26
N ALA A 141 4.64 11.27 3.24
CA ALA A 141 4.22 11.95 4.46
C ALA A 141 5.36 12.11 5.47
N LEU A 142 6.35 11.19 5.44
CA LEU A 142 7.53 11.28 6.30
C LEU A 142 8.50 12.38 5.87
N GLY A 143 8.64 12.61 4.56
CA GLY A 143 9.52 13.65 4.01
C GLY A 143 10.93 13.59 4.61
N GLU A 144 11.40 14.73 5.12
CA GLU A 144 12.72 14.87 5.76
C GLU A 144 12.88 14.04 7.04
N GLN A 145 11.77 13.72 7.72
CA GLN A 145 11.79 12.92 8.95
C GLN A 145 12.00 11.43 8.69
N TYR A 146 11.99 10.98 7.43
CA TYR A 146 12.15 9.56 7.09
C TYR A 146 13.43 8.96 7.69
N THR A 147 14.56 9.64 7.53
CA THR A 147 15.86 9.15 8.02
C THR A 147 15.86 9.06 9.55
N ALA A 148 15.33 10.08 10.23
CA ALA A 148 15.21 10.10 11.69
C ALA A 148 14.28 8.99 12.20
N ALA A 149 13.14 8.76 11.53
CA ALA A 149 12.21 7.70 11.87
C ALA A 149 12.84 6.31 11.70
N VAL A 150 13.54 6.07 10.58
CA VAL A 150 14.25 4.80 10.33
C VAL A 150 15.34 4.57 11.38
N GLN A 151 16.09 5.61 11.74
CA GLN A 151 17.11 5.53 12.77
C GLN A 151 16.49 5.20 14.13
N MET A 152 15.42 5.88 14.53
CA MET A 152 14.70 5.60 15.78
C MET A 152 14.24 4.14 15.84
N ILE A 153 13.59 3.66 14.78
CA ILE A 153 13.13 2.26 14.67
C ILE A 153 14.30 1.28 14.75
N SER A 154 15.39 1.55 14.06
CA SER A 154 16.55 0.65 13.99
C SER A 154 17.35 0.59 15.29
N THR A 155 17.32 1.66 16.09
CA THR A 155 17.96 1.72 17.40
C THR A 155 17.18 0.94 18.45
N HIS A 156 15.85 1.04 18.46
CA HIS A 156 15.02 0.47 19.52
C HIS A 156 14.40 -0.89 19.21
N MET A 157 14.35 -1.30 17.93
CA MET A 157 13.91 -2.64 17.55
C MET A 157 15.09 -3.59 17.35
N ALA A 158 14.94 -4.85 17.76
CA ALA A 158 15.93 -5.89 17.53
C ALA A 158 16.26 -6.02 16.02
N PRO A 159 17.54 -6.07 15.61
CA PRO A 159 17.94 -6.07 14.19
C PRO A 159 17.25 -7.16 13.35
N ALA A 160 17.00 -8.34 13.93
CA ALA A 160 16.30 -9.43 13.25
C ALA A 160 14.85 -9.10 12.83
N LYS A 161 14.20 -8.14 13.51
CA LYS A 161 12.85 -7.67 13.21
C LYS A 161 12.83 -6.52 12.19
N VAL A 162 13.97 -5.90 11.90
CA VAL A 162 14.07 -4.72 11.02
C VAL A 162 14.49 -5.13 9.61
N LYS A 163 13.53 -5.09 8.68
CA LYS A 163 13.73 -5.35 7.24
C LYS A 163 13.55 -4.05 6.44
N ILE A 164 14.30 -3.03 6.82
CA ILE A 164 14.33 -1.74 6.13
C ILE A 164 15.59 -1.73 5.27
N ARG A 165 15.44 -1.70 3.94
CA ARG A 165 16.58 -1.40 3.06
C ARG A 165 16.95 0.06 3.29
N GLN A 166 18.17 0.29 3.77
CA GLN A 166 18.78 1.61 3.82
C GLN A 166 18.79 2.14 2.37
N VAL A 167 18.02 3.19 2.11
CA VAL A 167 18.08 3.89 0.83
C VAL A 167 19.36 4.71 0.92
N ARG A 168 20.41 4.25 0.23
CA ARG A 168 21.63 5.03 0.03
C ARG A 168 21.35 6.16 -0.96
#